data_AF-A0A8S1SVL8-F1
#
_entry.id   AF-A0A8S1SVL8-F1
#
_cell.length_a   1.000
_cell.length_b   1.000
_cell.length_c   1.000
_cell.angle_alpha   90.00
_cell.angle_beta   90.00
_cell.angle_gamma   90.00
#
_symmetry.space_group_name_H-M   'P 1'
#
loop_
_entity.id
_entity.type
_entity.pdbx_description
1 polymer ?
#
loop_
_entity_poly.entity_id
_entity_poly.type
_entity_poly.pdbx_seq_one_letter_code
_entity_poly.pdbx_strand_id
1 'polypeptide(L)'
;MNKQQKKIQKQNEKLKIQSQDNDSQQNIEDIIHDKNDFICPICLNYIVAAVSLKCGHTFCEICLHEYLLYFKGCHICNDNMRKSKFAYCYLLDQMIHEFIKSHHPEELKTYEMDKIKNKEWRKKKQVSSIDVGQQIDVRDPNFVWNVGTIKRLKISQEASKIKYLVIHYEGKSDKHDEEIAENSPRFAALGFYTSRNDIPKYYKQTKNPFLKNLLYIECMDPNDNQFNQQFFIEDNSSESE
;
A
#
# COMPACT_ATOMS: atom_id res chain seq x y z
N MET A 1 -66.45 5.82 -10.10
CA MET A 1 -65.78 4.98 -9.07
C MET A 1 -66.02 5.52 -7.68
N ASN A 2 -66.54 4.66 -6.80
CA ASN A 2 -67.00 4.96 -5.44
C ASN A 2 -65.82 5.40 -4.54
N LYS A 3 -66.04 6.33 -3.59
CA LYS A 3 -65.00 6.84 -2.66
C LYS A 3 -64.30 5.72 -1.87
N GLN A 4 -64.99 4.60 -1.62
CA GLN A 4 -64.41 3.40 -1.02
C GLN A 4 -63.41 2.68 -1.95
N GLN A 5 -63.70 2.58 -3.25
CA GLN A 5 -62.82 1.92 -4.22
C GLN A 5 -61.48 2.67 -4.36
N LYS A 6 -61.52 4.01 -4.33
CA LYS A 6 -60.30 4.85 -4.38
C LYS A 6 -59.43 4.73 -3.12
N LYS A 7 -60.03 4.51 -1.94
CA LYS A 7 -59.28 4.27 -0.70
C LYS A 7 -58.59 2.91 -0.72
N ILE A 8 -59.29 1.87 -1.18
CA ILE A 8 -58.73 0.51 -1.29
C ILE A 8 -57.59 0.48 -2.33
N GLN A 9 -57.73 1.18 -3.46
CA GLN A 9 -56.65 1.33 -4.45
C GLN A 9 -55.39 1.96 -3.86
N LYS A 10 -55.53 3.08 -3.14
CA LYS A 10 -54.39 3.75 -2.48
C LYS A 10 -53.73 2.90 -1.39
N GLN A 11 -54.53 2.09 -0.70
CA GLN A 11 -54.03 1.21 0.36
C GLN A 11 -53.28 0.01 -0.25
N ASN A 12 -53.76 -0.54 -1.37
CA ASN A 12 -53.10 -1.61 -2.11
C ASN A 12 -51.83 -1.13 -2.83
N GLU A 13 -51.78 0.13 -3.30
CA GLU A 13 -50.55 0.73 -3.84
C GLU A 13 -49.49 0.94 -2.76
N LYS A 14 -49.87 1.39 -1.56
CA LYS A 14 -48.94 1.48 -0.41
C LYS A 14 -48.39 0.13 0.03
N LEU A 15 -49.25 -0.91 0.04
CA LEU A 15 -48.83 -2.28 0.38
C LEU A 15 -47.90 -2.87 -0.70
N LYS A 16 -48.11 -2.55 -1.98
CA LYS A 16 -47.22 -2.96 -3.07
C LYS A 16 -45.84 -2.31 -3.00
N ILE A 17 -45.78 -1.01 -2.66
CA ILE A 17 -44.51 -0.30 -2.46
C ILE A 17 -43.75 -0.89 -1.25
N GLN A 18 -44.45 -1.16 -0.13
CA GLN A 18 -43.84 -1.82 1.04
C GLN A 18 -43.35 -3.24 0.77
N SER A 19 -44.01 -4.01 -0.10
CA SER A 19 -43.53 -5.35 -0.49
C SER A 19 -42.36 -5.33 -1.46
N GLN A 20 -42.22 -4.26 -2.28
CA GLN A 20 -41.13 -4.14 -3.24
C GLN A 20 -39.81 -3.68 -2.62
N ASP A 21 -39.85 -2.97 -1.49
CA ASP A 21 -38.64 -2.58 -0.75
C ASP A 21 -38.05 -3.72 0.10
N ASN A 22 -38.82 -4.78 0.39
CA ASN A 22 -38.38 -5.93 1.19
C ASN A 22 -37.70 -7.05 0.37
N ASP A 23 -37.77 -7.02 -0.96
CA ASP A 23 -37.24 -8.10 -1.84
C ASP A 23 -35.81 -7.83 -2.35
N SER A 24 -35.20 -6.71 -1.96
CA SER A 24 -33.82 -6.35 -2.35
C SER A 24 -32.83 -6.29 -1.17
N GLN A 25 -33.27 -6.64 0.03
CA GLN A 25 -32.35 -7.03 1.09
C GLN A 25 -31.97 -8.50 0.88
N GLN A 26 -31.14 -8.78 -0.13
CA GLN A 26 -30.32 -9.98 -0.04
C GLN A 26 -29.51 -9.84 1.26
N ASN A 27 -29.76 -10.73 2.22
CA ASN A 27 -29.03 -10.75 3.48
C ASN A 27 -27.53 -10.83 3.14
N ILE A 28 -26.75 -9.84 3.59
CA ILE A 28 -25.29 -9.82 3.42
C ILE A 28 -24.66 -11.10 4.02
N GLU A 29 -25.35 -11.71 4.99
CA GLU A 29 -25.03 -13.00 5.59
C GLU A 29 -24.99 -14.16 4.57
N ASP A 30 -25.73 -14.08 3.46
CA ASP A 30 -25.73 -15.12 2.42
C ASP A 30 -24.55 -15.01 1.43
N ILE A 31 -23.76 -13.93 1.47
CA ILE A 31 -22.61 -13.69 0.56
C ILE A 31 -21.28 -14.09 1.21
N ILE A 32 -21.18 -14.04 2.54
CA ILE A 32 -19.99 -14.43 3.29
C ILE A 32 -20.16 -15.90 3.67
N HIS A 33 -19.46 -16.80 3.00
CA HIS A 33 -19.67 -18.23 3.19
C HIS A 33 -18.77 -18.81 4.28
N ASP A 34 -17.59 -18.22 4.53
CA ASP A 34 -16.60 -18.79 5.46
C ASP A 34 -15.62 -17.73 6.01
N LYS A 35 -15.04 -17.99 7.18
CA LYS A 35 -13.94 -17.22 7.80
C LYS A 35 -12.82 -16.94 6.78
N ASN A 36 -12.56 -17.89 5.89
CA ASN A 36 -11.53 -17.82 4.86
C ASN A 36 -11.66 -16.62 3.91
N ASP A 37 -12.87 -16.08 3.71
CA ASP A 37 -13.10 -14.88 2.89
C ASP A 37 -12.46 -13.62 3.49
N PHE A 38 -12.13 -13.67 4.78
CA PHE A 38 -11.57 -12.55 5.55
C PHE A 38 -10.13 -12.75 5.99
N ILE A 39 -9.48 -13.84 5.58
CA ILE A 39 -8.11 -14.14 5.97
C ILE A 39 -7.10 -13.56 4.99
N CYS A 40 -6.09 -12.88 5.53
CA CYS A 40 -4.97 -12.38 4.78
C CYS A 40 -4.10 -13.55 4.30
N PRO A 41 -3.84 -13.69 3.00
CA PRO A 41 -3.03 -14.80 2.46
C PRO A 41 -1.57 -14.81 2.95
N ILE A 42 -1.06 -13.67 3.43
CA ILE A 42 0.34 -13.53 3.86
C ILE A 42 0.51 -13.94 5.32
N CYS A 43 -0.32 -13.42 6.23
CA CYS A 43 -0.19 -13.68 7.67
C CYS A 43 -1.15 -14.75 8.20
N LEU A 44 -2.07 -15.23 7.37
CA LEU A 44 -3.07 -16.25 7.71
C LEU A 44 -3.95 -15.89 8.92
N ASN A 45 -4.14 -14.58 9.15
CA ASN A 45 -5.03 -14.01 10.15
C ASN A 45 -6.04 -13.07 9.48
N TYR A 46 -7.07 -12.63 10.21
CA TYR A 46 -8.04 -11.65 9.70
C TYR A 46 -7.35 -10.42 9.10
N ILE A 47 -7.87 -9.97 7.95
CA ILE A 47 -7.34 -8.80 7.25
C ILE A 47 -7.52 -7.56 8.13
N VAL A 48 -6.42 -6.86 8.38
CA VAL A 48 -6.41 -5.57 9.09
C VAL A 48 -6.06 -4.45 8.12
N ALA A 49 -6.93 -3.44 8.06
CA ALA A 49 -6.81 -2.33 7.12
C ALA A 49 -6.69 -2.84 5.69
N ALA A 50 -7.78 -3.42 5.19
CA ALA A 50 -7.85 -4.10 3.92
C ALA A 50 -7.34 -3.23 2.77
N VAL A 51 -6.34 -3.75 2.05
CA VAL A 51 -5.81 -3.16 0.83
C VAL A 51 -5.92 -4.14 -0.33
N SER A 52 -6.61 -3.72 -1.38
CA SER A 52 -6.81 -4.52 -2.59
C SER A 52 -5.89 -4.05 -3.71
N LEU A 53 -5.28 -5.01 -4.40
CA LEU A 53 -4.48 -4.77 -5.59
C LEU A 53 -5.37 -4.68 -6.83
N LYS A 54 -4.82 -4.17 -7.94
CA LYS A 54 -5.55 -4.12 -9.22
C LYS A 54 -6.00 -5.50 -9.72
N CYS A 55 -5.27 -6.55 -9.37
CA CYS A 55 -5.66 -7.93 -9.67
C CYS A 55 -6.81 -8.46 -8.80
N GLY A 56 -7.34 -7.66 -7.86
CA GLY A 56 -8.48 -8.01 -7.00
C GLY A 56 -8.10 -8.66 -5.67
N HIS A 57 -6.87 -9.14 -5.50
CA HIS A 57 -6.43 -9.76 -4.25
C HIS A 57 -6.27 -8.74 -3.12
N THR A 58 -6.70 -9.13 -1.92
CA THR A 58 -6.74 -8.27 -0.73
C THR A 58 -5.85 -8.81 0.38
N PHE A 59 -5.17 -7.90 1.07
CA PHE A 59 -4.20 -8.22 2.12
C PHE A 59 -4.35 -7.24 3.30
N CYS A 60 -3.71 -7.56 4.43
CA CYS A 60 -3.44 -6.53 5.45
C CYS A 60 -2.51 -5.47 4.87
N GLU A 61 -2.72 -4.21 5.22
CA GLU A 61 -1.87 -3.10 4.76
C GLU A 61 -0.39 -3.33 5.08
N ILE A 62 -0.06 -3.68 6.33
CA ILE A 62 1.34 -3.92 6.74
C ILE A 62 1.92 -5.10 5.96
N CYS A 63 1.18 -6.22 5.88
CA CYS A 63 1.65 -7.42 5.20
C CYS A 63 2.00 -7.14 3.74
N LEU A 64 1.15 -6.40 3.02
CA LEU A 64 1.45 -6.02 1.64
C LEU A 64 2.67 -5.11 1.56
N HIS A 65 2.79 -4.11 2.45
CA HIS A 65 3.95 -3.21 2.44
C HIS A 65 5.27 -3.93 2.70
N GLU A 66 5.30 -4.85 3.66
CA GLU A 66 6.48 -5.66 3.99
C GLU A 66 6.82 -6.62 2.86
N TYR A 67 5.83 -7.29 2.27
CA TYR A 67 6.02 -8.18 1.13
C TYR A 67 6.63 -7.44 -0.09
N LEU A 68 6.14 -6.23 -0.37
CA LEU A 68 6.61 -5.41 -1.49
C LEU A 68 8.00 -4.77 -1.26
N LEU A 69 8.65 -5.00 -0.12
CA LEU A 69 10.06 -4.66 0.07
C LEU A 69 10.98 -5.59 -0.72
N TYR A 70 10.56 -6.83 -0.95
CA TYR A 70 11.36 -7.87 -1.59
C TYR A 70 10.80 -8.25 -2.97
N PHE A 71 9.48 -8.25 -3.09
CA PHE A 71 8.79 -8.78 -4.27
C PHE A 71 8.12 -7.68 -5.08
N LYS A 72 8.07 -7.89 -6.41
CA LYS A 72 7.52 -6.93 -7.37
C LYS A 72 6.13 -7.32 -7.90
N GLY A 73 5.60 -8.47 -7.48
CA GLY A 73 4.34 -9.04 -7.93
C GLY A 73 3.31 -9.18 -6.81
N CYS A 74 2.08 -9.62 -7.15
CA CYS A 74 1.08 -10.04 -6.17
C CYS A 74 1.45 -11.39 -5.55
N HIS A 75 1.30 -11.55 -4.23
CA HIS A 75 1.59 -12.81 -3.53
C HIS A 75 0.76 -14.02 -4.03
N ILE A 76 -0.43 -13.78 -4.60
CA ILE A 76 -1.32 -14.85 -5.07
C ILE A 76 -1.10 -15.16 -6.56
N CYS A 77 -1.13 -14.16 -7.42
CA CYS A 77 -1.12 -14.37 -8.88
C CYS A 77 0.14 -13.85 -9.60
N ASN A 78 1.10 -13.29 -8.85
CA ASN A 78 2.31 -12.69 -9.38
C ASN A 78 2.11 -11.53 -10.39
N ASP A 79 0.91 -10.97 -10.46
CA ASP A 79 0.64 -9.79 -11.32
C ASP A 79 1.50 -8.60 -10.89
N ASN A 80 2.03 -7.86 -11.86
CA ASN A 80 3.12 -6.91 -11.66
C ASN A 80 2.64 -5.63 -10.95
N MET A 81 3.24 -5.35 -9.78
CA MET A 81 2.83 -4.28 -8.89
C MET A 81 3.60 -2.97 -9.07
N ARG A 82 4.58 -2.91 -9.98
CA ARG A 82 5.54 -1.78 -10.09
C ARG A 82 4.89 -0.40 -10.22
N LYS A 83 3.72 -0.30 -10.84
CA LYS A 83 3.00 0.99 -11.02
C LYS A 83 1.60 0.98 -10.41
N SER A 84 1.26 -0.05 -9.64
CA SER A 84 -0.09 -0.18 -9.10
C SER A 84 -0.19 0.51 -7.75
N LYS A 85 -1.11 1.47 -7.66
CA LYS A 85 -1.67 1.86 -6.36
C LYS A 85 -2.52 0.70 -5.85
N PHE A 86 -2.55 0.50 -4.54
CA PHE A 86 -3.56 -0.33 -3.89
C PHE A 86 -4.69 0.56 -3.38
N ALA A 87 -5.88 -0.01 -3.24
CA ALA A 87 -7.06 0.69 -2.77
C ALA A 87 -7.45 0.19 -1.37
N TYR A 88 -7.75 1.10 -0.46
CA TYR A 88 -8.28 0.74 0.86
C TYR A 88 -9.76 0.38 0.76
N CYS A 89 -10.17 -0.68 1.44
CA CYS A 89 -11.56 -1.13 1.47
C CYS A 89 -12.14 -1.07 2.90
N TYR A 90 -12.62 0.12 3.29
CA TYR A 90 -13.19 0.34 4.62
C TYR A 90 -14.48 -0.46 4.89
N LEU A 91 -15.25 -0.76 3.85
CA LEU A 91 -16.43 -1.62 3.97
C LEU A 91 -16.03 -3.04 4.38
N LEU A 92 -14.97 -3.58 3.77
CA LEU A 92 -14.45 -4.89 4.13
C LEU A 92 -13.91 -4.89 5.57
N ASP A 93 -13.20 -3.83 5.99
CA ASP A 93 -12.77 -3.69 7.40
C ASP A 93 -13.96 -3.75 8.39
N GLN A 94 -15.09 -3.13 8.03
CA GLN A 94 -16.31 -3.17 8.84
C GLN A 94 -16.96 -4.55 8.86
N MET A 95 -17.08 -5.20 7.70
CA MET A 95 -17.64 -6.55 7.57
C MET A 95 -16.84 -7.57 8.40
N ILE A 96 -15.50 -7.51 8.33
CA ILE A 96 -14.62 -8.38 9.12
C ILE A 96 -14.85 -8.16 10.61
N HIS A 97 -14.95 -6.91 11.06
CA HIS A 97 -15.15 -6.61 12.46
C HIS A 97 -16.49 -7.16 12.99
N GLU A 98 -17.58 -6.95 12.26
CA GLU A 98 -18.90 -7.48 12.65
C GLU A 98 -18.95 -9.00 12.56
N PHE A 99 -18.30 -9.62 11.57
CA PHE A 99 -18.18 -11.07 11.46
C PHE A 99 -17.47 -11.68 12.67
N ILE A 100 -16.30 -11.14 13.06
CA ILE A 100 -15.55 -11.61 14.23
C ILE A 100 -16.42 -11.47 15.49
N LYS A 101 -17.07 -10.32 15.66
CA LYS A 101 -17.90 -10.05 16.83
C LYS A 101 -19.10 -11.01 16.96
N SER A 102 -19.68 -11.43 15.83
CA SER A 102 -20.86 -12.29 15.79
C SER A 102 -20.52 -13.78 15.81
N HIS A 103 -19.46 -14.20 15.12
CA HIS A 103 -19.15 -15.62 14.90
C HIS A 103 -17.89 -16.10 15.64
N HIS A 104 -16.93 -15.22 15.93
CA HIS A 104 -15.64 -15.54 16.55
C HIS A 104 -15.25 -14.54 17.66
N PRO A 105 -16.13 -14.27 18.65
CA PRO A 105 -15.90 -13.23 19.65
C PRO A 105 -14.61 -13.45 20.47
N GLU A 106 -14.14 -14.69 20.60
CA GLU A 106 -12.88 -15.06 21.22
C GLU A 106 -11.64 -14.46 20.51
N GLU A 107 -11.73 -14.20 19.20
CA GLU A 107 -10.65 -13.63 18.39
C GLU A 107 -10.67 -12.09 18.38
N LEU A 108 -11.75 -11.46 18.86
CA LEU A 108 -11.98 -10.01 18.78
C LEU A 108 -10.88 -9.19 19.47
N LYS A 109 -10.41 -9.63 20.64
CA LYS A 109 -9.35 -8.93 21.38
C LYS A 109 -8.05 -8.87 20.58
N THR A 110 -7.65 -9.99 19.98
CA THR A 110 -6.44 -10.07 19.15
C THR A 110 -6.57 -9.19 17.91
N TYR A 111 -7.71 -9.25 17.24
CA TYR A 111 -7.99 -8.43 16.06
C TYR A 111 -7.93 -6.93 16.35
N GLU A 112 -8.49 -6.47 17.47
CA GLU A 112 -8.40 -5.06 17.89
C GLU A 112 -6.96 -4.65 18.24
N MET A 113 -6.17 -5.54 18.85
CA MET A 113 -4.74 -5.28 19.07
C MET A 113 -4.00 -5.11 17.76
N ASP A 114 -4.28 -5.92 16.75
CA ASP A 114 -3.63 -5.80 15.43
C ASP A 114 -4.06 -4.52 14.71
N LYS A 115 -5.32 -4.07 14.86
CA LYS A 115 -5.77 -2.74 14.41
C LYS A 115 -4.99 -1.60 15.09
N ILE A 116 -4.68 -1.72 16.38
CA ILE A 116 -3.87 -0.73 17.10
C ILE A 116 -2.43 -0.72 16.55
N LYS A 117 -1.81 -1.88 16.37
CA LYS A 117 -0.47 -2.01 15.77
C LYS A 117 -0.43 -1.36 14.38
N ASN A 118 -1.45 -1.57 13.55
CA ASN A 118 -1.56 -0.92 12.24
C ASN A 118 -1.62 0.61 12.35
N LYS A 119 -2.44 1.15 13.26
CA LYS A 119 -2.52 2.60 13.49
C LYS A 119 -1.18 3.20 13.94
N GLU A 120 -0.46 2.51 14.82
CA GLU A 120 0.87 2.94 15.26
C GLU A 120 1.90 2.90 14.13
N TRP A 121 1.88 1.83 13.32
CA TRP A 121 2.73 1.70 12.15
C TRP A 121 2.50 2.85 11.16
N ARG A 122 1.24 3.21 10.87
CA ARG A 122 0.91 4.36 10.01
C ARG A 122 1.50 5.67 10.54
N LYS A 123 1.37 5.92 11.84
CA LYS A 123 1.92 7.12 12.50
C LYS A 123 3.44 7.17 12.39
N LYS A 124 4.12 6.04 12.63
CA LYS A 124 5.58 5.94 12.52
C LYS A 124 6.08 6.12 11.07
N LYS A 125 5.33 5.62 10.09
CA LYS A 125 5.67 5.76 8.67
C LYS A 125 5.47 7.19 8.16
N GLN A 126 4.52 7.94 8.71
CA GLN A 126 4.15 9.25 8.20
C GLN A 126 5.29 10.28 8.34
N VAL A 127 5.54 11.03 7.26
CA VAL A 127 6.45 12.18 7.27
C VAL A 127 5.76 13.35 7.99
N SER A 128 6.38 13.86 9.05
CA SER A 128 5.78 14.85 9.96
C SER A 128 5.78 16.29 9.43
N SER A 129 6.83 16.70 8.74
CA SER A 129 6.94 18.00 8.06
C SER A 129 7.60 17.82 6.69
N ILE A 130 7.42 18.80 5.81
CA ILE A 130 7.99 18.80 4.44
C ILE A 130 8.70 20.13 4.26
N ASP A 131 9.98 20.13 4.66
CA ASP A 131 10.83 21.30 4.65
C ASP A 131 12.03 21.09 3.72
N VAL A 132 12.48 22.16 3.08
CA VAL A 132 13.70 22.11 2.25
C VAL A 132 14.91 21.81 3.16
N GLY A 133 15.74 20.86 2.74
CA GLY A 133 16.87 20.35 3.50
C GLY A 133 16.52 19.17 4.42
N GLN A 134 15.24 18.85 4.60
CA GLN A 134 14.83 17.70 5.41
C GLN A 134 15.19 16.38 4.72
N GLN A 135 15.67 15.43 5.53
CA GLN A 135 15.90 14.06 5.10
C GLN A 135 14.68 13.19 5.41
N ILE A 136 14.33 12.32 4.48
CA ILE A 136 13.23 11.36 4.56
C ILE A 136 13.63 10.04 3.90
N ASP A 137 12.91 8.98 4.20
CA ASP A 137 13.06 7.73 3.47
C ASP A 137 12.27 7.81 2.16
N VAL A 138 12.94 7.55 1.04
CA VAL A 138 12.35 7.62 -0.30
C VAL A 138 12.63 6.32 -1.05
N ARG A 139 11.56 5.68 -1.52
CA ARG A 139 11.69 4.53 -2.41
C ARG A 139 12.02 5.00 -3.82
N ASP A 140 13.08 4.49 -4.43
CA ASP A 140 13.53 4.85 -5.77
C ASP A 140 12.76 4.09 -6.89
N PRO A 141 13.04 4.35 -8.18
CA PRO A 141 12.44 3.61 -9.30
C PRO A 141 12.80 2.12 -9.37
N ASN A 142 13.87 1.70 -8.69
CA ASN A 142 14.29 0.31 -8.56
C ASN A 142 13.66 -0.40 -7.35
N PHE A 143 12.75 0.28 -6.63
CA PHE A 143 12.03 -0.20 -5.45
C PHE A 143 12.90 -0.35 -4.20
N VAL A 144 14.05 0.31 -4.15
CA VAL A 144 14.93 0.36 -2.98
C VAL A 144 14.63 1.61 -2.15
N TRP A 145 14.55 1.45 -0.84
CA TRP A 145 14.42 2.57 0.08
C TRP A 145 15.80 3.18 0.36
N ASN A 146 15.91 4.48 0.10
CA ASN A 146 17.13 5.27 0.27
C ASN A 146 16.84 6.50 1.13
N VAL A 147 17.90 7.08 1.70
CA VAL A 147 17.80 8.41 2.33
C VAL A 147 17.75 9.45 1.21
N GLY A 148 16.73 10.31 1.24
CA GLY A 148 16.56 11.40 0.29
C GLY A 148 16.42 12.74 0.99
N THR A 149 17.08 13.77 0.44
CA THR A 149 17.00 15.15 0.92
C THR A 149 16.06 15.95 0.02
N ILE A 150 15.11 16.67 0.62
CA ILE A 150 14.20 17.57 -0.11
C ILE A 150 14.99 18.81 -0.55
N LYS A 151 15.42 18.86 -1.80
CA LYS A 151 16.20 19.98 -2.34
C LYS A 151 15.37 21.24 -2.53
N ARG A 152 14.13 21.08 -2.97
CA ARG A 152 13.19 22.20 -3.22
C ARG A 152 11.78 21.68 -3.45
N LEU A 153 10.82 22.58 -3.28
CA LEU A 153 9.41 22.35 -3.56
C LEU A 153 9.02 23.01 -4.88
N LYS A 154 8.18 22.33 -5.65
CA LYS A 154 7.54 22.85 -6.86
C LYS A 154 6.03 22.78 -6.70
N ILE A 155 5.32 23.71 -7.30
CA ILE A 155 3.86 23.70 -7.35
C ILE A 155 3.46 23.47 -8.80
N SER A 156 2.55 22.51 -9.03
CA SER A 156 1.95 22.29 -10.34
C SER A 156 1.26 23.55 -10.85
N GLN A 157 1.44 23.85 -12.13
CA GLN A 157 0.72 24.93 -12.81
C GLN A 157 -0.74 24.55 -13.13
N GLU A 158 -1.12 23.30 -12.89
CA GLU A 158 -2.48 22.80 -13.06
C GLU A 158 -3.43 23.33 -11.97
N ALA A 159 -4.74 23.31 -12.27
CA ALA A 159 -5.79 23.74 -11.34
C ALA A 159 -5.75 23.00 -9.99
N SER A 160 -5.21 21.77 -9.97
CA SER A 160 -5.09 20.91 -8.79
C SER A 160 -4.03 21.39 -7.78
N LYS A 161 -3.11 22.30 -8.17
CA LYS A 161 -2.01 22.85 -7.34
C LYS A 161 -1.23 21.78 -6.54
N ILE A 162 -1.03 20.60 -7.13
CA ILE A 162 -0.26 19.52 -6.48
C ILE A 162 1.18 19.99 -6.23
N LYS A 163 1.70 19.76 -5.03
CA LYS A 163 3.10 20.02 -4.72
C LYS A 163 3.97 18.82 -5.11
N TYR A 164 5.15 19.13 -5.64
CA TYR A 164 6.18 18.16 -5.98
C TYR A 164 7.42 18.46 -5.17
N LEU A 165 8.03 17.42 -4.63
CA LEU A 165 9.28 17.45 -3.91
C LEU A 165 10.37 17.03 -4.90
N VAL A 166 11.40 17.87 -5.04
CA VAL A 166 12.62 17.49 -5.74
C VAL A 166 13.52 16.79 -4.73
N ILE A 167 13.68 15.49 -4.90
CA ILE A 167 14.43 14.63 -3.99
C ILE A 167 15.82 14.41 -4.56
N HIS A 168 16.83 14.67 -3.74
CA HIS A 168 18.21 14.26 -3.97
C HIS A 168 18.52 13.02 -3.15
N TYR A 169 18.96 11.93 -3.79
CA TYR A 169 19.33 10.70 -3.10
C TYR A 169 20.74 10.81 -2.51
N GLU A 170 20.90 10.43 -1.25
CA GLU A 170 22.20 10.48 -0.58
C GLU A 170 23.26 9.64 -1.31
N GLY A 171 24.44 10.23 -1.54
CA GLY A 171 25.54 9.58 -2.25
C GLY A 171 25.36 9.47 -3.78
N LYS A 172 24.28 10.03 -4.35
CA LYS A 172 24.07 10.13 -5.80
C LYS A 172 24.39 11.52 -6.31
N SER A 173 24.70 11.64 -7.60
CA SER A 173 24.88 12.94 -8.24
C SER A 173 23.54 13.57 -8.63
N ASP A 174 23.52 14.89 -8.80
CA ASP A 174 22.34 15.72 -9.09
C ASP A 174 21.52 15.28 -10.31
N LYS A 175 22.11 14.55 -11.25
CA LYS A 175 21.40 13.99 -12.41
C LYS A 175 20.39 12.91 -12.04
N HIS A 176 20.50 12.34 -10.84
CA HIS A 176 19.57 11.35 -10.31
C HIS A 176 18.49 11.99 -9.43
N ASP A 177 18.46 13.31 -9.33
CA ASP A 177 17.39 14.01 -8.61
C ASP A 177 16.04 13.69 -9.26
N GLU A 178 15.04 13.42 -8.42
CA GLU A 178 13.72 12.98 -8.88
C GLU A 178 12.62 13.91 -8.38
N GLU A 179 11.65 14.19 -9.25
CA GLU A 179 10.46 14.97 -8.88
C GLU A 179 9.31 14.03 -8.53
N ILE A 180 8.90 14.05 -7.27
CA ILE A 180 7.88 13.13 -6.74
C ILE A 180 6.76 13.96 -6.12
N ALA A 181 5.51 13.64 -6.45
CA ALA A 181 4.34 14.30 -5.87
C ALA A 181 4.29 14.12 -4.34
N GLU A 182 3.90 15.15 -3.60
CA GLU A 182 3.82 15.19 -2.13
C GLU A 182 2.99 14.04 -1.54
N ASN A 183 1.93 13.61 -2.23
CA ASN A 183 1.06 12.51 -1.83
C ASN A 183 1.54 11.12 -2.29
N SER A 184 2.76 11.01 -2.79
CA SER A 184 3.32 9.75 -3.26
C SER A 184 3.48 8.75 -2.10
N PRO A 185 3.10 7.48 -2.28
CA PRO A 185 3.29 6.44 -1.26
C PRO A 185 4.77 6.03 -1.10
N ARG A 186 5.68 6.64 -1.88
CA ARG A 186 7.12 6.37 -1.89
C ARG A 186 7.87 7.06 -0.76
N PHE A 187 7.18 7.83 0.08
CA PHE A 187 7.78 8.51 1.22
C PHE A 187 7.49 7.79 2.53
N ALA A 188 8.46 7.83 3.44
CA ALA A 188 8.31 7.45 4.82
C ALA A 188 9.19 8.36 5.71
N ALA A 189 8.86 8.41 7.00
CA ALA A 189 9.70 9.08 7.99
C ALA A 189 11.15 8.55 7.92
N LEU A 190 12.11 9.44 8.14
CA LEU A 190 13.53 9.08 8.12
C LEU A 190 13.80 7.93 9.09
N GLY A 191 14.51 6.90 8.61
CA GLY A 191 14.88 5.73 9.40
C GLY A 191 13.75 4.72 9.60
N PHE A 192 12.57 4.91 9.02
CA PHE A 192 11.51 3.91 9.08
C PHE A 192 11.86 2.63 8.30
N TYR A 193 12.41 2.81 7.10
CA TYR A 193 12.95 1.76 6.24
C TYR A 193 14.48 1.77 6.24
N THR A 194 15.13 2.92 6.07
CA THR A 194 16.58 2.98 5.82
C THR A 194 17.44 2.51 7.01
N SER A 195 16.91 2.56 8.24
CA SER A 195 17.60 2.03 9.43
C SER A 195 17.58 0.49 9.51
N ARG A 196 16.71 -0.15 8.74
CA ARG A 196 16.55 -1.61 8.72
C ARG A 196 17.68 -2.26 7.96
N ASN A 197 18.18 -3.38 8.47
CA ASN A 197 19.25 -4.17 7.81
C ASN A 197 18.72 -5.40 7.10
N ASP A 198 17.44 -5.73 7.29
CA ASP A 198 16.79 -6.87 6.65
C ASP A 198 16.29 -6.56 5.23
N ILE A 199 16.18 -5.30 4.84
CA ILE A 199 15.63 -4.88 3.54
C ILE A 199 16.72 -4.69 2.47
N PRO A 200 16.39 -4.78 1.16
CA PRO A 200 17.35 -4.58 0.09
C PRO A 200 18.01 -3.19 0.12
N LYS A 201 19.33 -3.14 -0.13
CA LYS A 201 20.16 -1.92 -0.19
C LYS A 201 21.09 -1.95 -1.40
N TYR A 202 21.60 -0.79 -1.80
CA TYR A 202 22.70 -0.71 -2.75
C TYR A 202 24.04 -0.98 -2.07
N TYR A 203 24.86 -1.80 -2.72
CA TYR A 203 26.22 -2.10 -2.31
C TYR A 203 27.20 -1.75 -3.43
N LYS A 204 28.36 -1.19 -3.07
CA LYS A 204 29.46 -0.95 -4.02
C LYS A 204 30.24 -2.24 -4.25
N GLN A 205 30.57 -2.53 -5.52
CA GLN A 205 31.48 -3.61 -5.84
C GLN A 205 32.93 -3.21 -5.48
N THR A 206 33.49 -3.83 -4.45
CA THR A 206 34.86 -3.55 -3.97
C THR A 206 35.88 -4.58 -4.44
N LYS A 207 35.45 -5.73 -4.97
CA LYS A 207 36.33 -6.84 -5.31
C LYS A 207 37.10 -6.66 -6.61
N ASN A 208 36.60 -5.85 -7.55
CA ASN A 208 37.25 -5.62 -8.83
C ASN A 208 37.56 -4.11 -9.02
N PRO A 209 38.84 -3.71 -9.03
CA PRO A 209 39.26 -2.32 -9.21
C PRO A 209 38.78 -1.65 -10.51
N PHE A 210 38.41 -2.45 -11.52
CA PHE A 210 37.89 -1.98 -12.80
C PHE A 210 36.37 -1.74 -12.78
N LEU A 211 35.66 -2.16 -11.72
CA LEU A 211 34.19 -2.05 -11.59
C LEU A 211 33.78 -1.13 -10.42
N LYS A 212 34.56 -0.08 -10.16
CA LYS A 212 34.32 0.85 -9.03
C LYS A 212 32.94 1.53 -9.05
N ASN A 213 32.32 1.65 -10.22
CA ASN A 213 31.01 2.28 -10.41
C ASN A 213 29.88 1.26 -10.47
N LEU A 214 30.17 -0.02 -10.27
CA LEU A 214 29.16 -1.07 -10.29
C LEU A 214 28.53 -1.18 -8.91
N LEU A 215 27.25 -0.88 -8.84
CA LEU A 215 26.41 -1.20 -7.69
C LEU A 215 25.73 -2.54 -7.90
N TYR A 216 25.34 -3.15 -6.80
CA TYR A 216 24.38 -4.26 -6.82
C TYR A 216 23.37 -4.12 -5.68
N ILE A 217 22.20 -4.73 -5.89
CA ILE A 217 21.19 -4.95 -4.85
C ILE A 217 21.15 -6.44 -4.58
N GLU A 218 21.15 -6.82 -3.31
CA GLU A 218 20.77 -8.18 -2.91
C GLU A 218 19.24 -8.25 -2.85
N CYS A 219 18.64 -8.95 -3.81
CA CYS A 219 17.20 -9.15 -3.90
C CYS A 219 16.89 -10.61 -3.63
N MET A 220 15.81 -10.89 -2.90
CA MET A 220 15.33 -12.27 -2.74
C MET A 220 14.67 -12.72 -4.05
N ASP A 221 15.07 -13.89 -4.56
CA ASP A 221 14.45 -14.50 -5.73
C ASP A 221 13.08 -15.09 -5.34
N PRO A 222 12.01 -14.70 -6.04
CA PRO A 222 10.67 -15.21 -5.76
C PRO A 222 10.48 -16.71 -6.02
N ASN A 223 11.38 -17.37 -6.77
CA ASN A 223 11.21 -18.77 -7.16
C ASN A 223 11.94 -19.75 -6.23
N ASP A 224 13.06 -19.34 -5.61
CA ASP A 224 13.89 -20.24 -4.79
C ASP A 224 14.24 -19.69 -3.39
N ASN A 225 13.74 -18.51 -3.03
CA ASN A 225 14.01 -17.84 -1.76
C ASN A 225 15.51 -17.58 -1.48
N GLN A 226 16.38 -17.55 -2.50
CA GLN A 226 17.78 -17.19 -2.38
C GLN A 226 18.02 -15.71 -2.67
N PHE A 227 19.08 -15.13 -2.09
CA PHE A 227 19.48 -13.76 -2.40
C PHE A 227 20.34 -13.74 -3.68
N ASN A 228 19.82 -13.07 -4.71
CA ASN A 228 20.51 -12.86 -5.98
C ASN A 228 21.03 -11.42 -6.08
N GLN A 229 22.24 -11.27 -6.64
CA GLN A 229 22.83 -9.95 -6.89
C GLN A 229 22.32 -9.40 -8.23
N GLN A 230 21.52 -8.34 -8.17
CA GLN A 230 21.15 -7.59 -9.36
C GLN A 230 22.12 -6.41 -9.52
N PHE A 231 22.89 -6.39 -10.60
CA PHE A 231 23.90 -5.36 -10.87
C PHE A 231 23.32 -4.13 -11.59
N PHE A 232 23.88 -2.96 -11.26
CA PHE A 232 23.54 -1.65 -11.82
C PHE A 232 24.81 -0.84 -12.02
N ILE A 233 24.89 -0.07 -13.11
CA ILE A 233 26.02 0.82 -13.36
C ILE A 233 25.64 2.21 -12.83
N GLU A 234 26.44 2.77 -11.93
CA GLU A 234 26.41 4.22 -11.68
C GLU A 234 27.02 4.89 -12.91
N ASP A 235 26.22 5.68 -13.62
CA ASP A 235 26.73 6.50 -14.70
C ASP A 235 27.74 7.49 -14.11
N ASN A 236 29.04 7.26 -14.30
CA ASN A 236 30.05 8.29 -14.06
C ASN A 236 30.15 9.15 -15.32
N SER A 237 29.48 10.29 -15.30
CA SER A 237 29.70 11.35 -16.28
C SER A 237 30.19 12.59 -15.54
N SER A 238 31.35 12.47 -14.90
CA SER A 238 32.15 13.59 -14.39
C SER A 238 33.58 13.15 -14.08
N GLU A 239 34.24 12.56 -15.06
CA GLU A 239 35.70 12.70 -15.22
C GLU A 239 35.88 13.22 -16.65
N SER A 240 35.54 14.49 -16.86
CA SER A 240 36.08 15.24 -17.98
C SER A 240 37.51 15.65 -17.58
N GLU A 241 38.45 15.12 -18.35
CA GLU A 241 39.90 15.35 -18.37
C GLU A 241 40.33 16.80 -18.12
#